data_AF-A0A8X6KL83-F1
#
_entry.id   AF-A0A8X6KL83-F1
#
_cell.length_a   1.000
_cell.length_b   1.000
_cell.length_c   1.000
_cell.angle_alpha   90.00
_cell.angle_beta   90.00
_cell.angle_gamma   90.00
#
_symmetry.space_group_name_H-M   'P 1'
#
loop_
_entity.id
_entity.type
_entity.pdbx_description
1 polymer ?
#
loop_
_entity_poly.entity_id
_entity_poly.type
_entity_poly.pdbx_seq_one_letter_code
_entity_poly.pdbx_strand_id
1 'polypeptide(L)'
;MSHNLSERESEFMFAADLLTFVLKQYQISWECPNRPLHAITRFRPSIGYAILNYMIKNTTVLRSLWGAFFPGGLCSLEVFNAALVELFLQRPGNEVPVVIVICALVCHVATFCARMSNLRPVDDFVGIIASVVWVKLGVDSRKWREFEEFAEERNEIMRIPSAA
;
A
#
# COMPACT_ATOMS: atom_id res chain seq x y z
N MET A 1 15.83 7.96 -22.80
CA MET A 1 15.52 8.29 -21.39
C MET A 1 14.03 8.43 -21.09
N SER A 2 13.12 8.27 -22.07
CA SER A 2 11.66 8.46 -21.90
C SER A 2 10.91 7.26 -21.31
N HIS A 3 11.38 6.02 -21.51
CA HIS A 3 10.68 4.81 -21.04
C HIS A 3 10.61 4.67 -19.50
N ASN A 4 11.69 5.03 -18.79
CA ASN A 4 11.76 4.92 -17.32
C ASN A 4 10.82 5.89 -16.57
N LEU A 5 10.39 6.98 -17.21
CA LEU A 5 9.48 7.96 -16.59
C LEU A 5 8.03 7.46 -16.61
N SER A 6 7.56 6.94 -17.76
CA SER A 6 6.20 6.40 -17.88
C SER A 6 5.96 5.18 -17.01
N GLU A 7 7.03 4.43 -16.74
CA GLU A 7 6.97 3.24 -15.89
C GLU A 7 6.81 3.65 -14.42
N ARG A 8 7.70 4.50 -13.87
CA ARG A 8 7.57 5.03 -12.50
C ARG A 8 6.25 5.75 -12.24
N GLU A 9 5.69 6.39 -13.25
CA GLU A 9 4.35 6.98 -13.19
C GLU A 9 3.26 5.90 -12.98
N SER A 10 3.41 4.71 -13.56
CA SER A 10 2.48 3.58 -13.40
C SER A 10 2.44 3.04 -11.96
N GLU A 11 3.58 2.86 -11.28
CA GLU A 11 3.57 2.41 -9.87
C GLU A 11 3.03 3.48 -8.93
N PHE A 12 3.33 4.75 -9.19
CA PHE A 12 2.76 5.86 -8.44
C PHE A 12 1.25 5.92 -8.58
N MET A 13 0.73 5.76 -9.79
CA MET A 13 -0.72 5.71 -10.06
C MET A 13 -1.38 4.53 -9.37
N PHE A 14 -0.77 3.34 -9.42
CA PHE A 14 -1.25 2.19 -8.69
C PHE A 14 -1.31 2.47 -7.18
N ALA A 15 -0.25 3.05 -6.61
CA ALA A 15 -0.18 3.37 -5.18
C ALA A 15 -1.26 4.38 -4.75
N ALA A 16 -1.46 5.45 -5.53
CA ALA A 16 -2.47 6.46 -5.29
C ALA A 16 -3.89 5.87 -5.39
N ASP A 17 -4.16 5.07 -6.43
CA ASP A 17 -5.46 4.42 -6.62
C ASP A 17 -5.72 3.38 -5.50
N LEU A 18 -4.69 2.66 -5.04
CA LEU A 18 -4.79 1.71 -3.92
C LEU A 18 -5.16 2.41 -2.61
N LEU A 19 -4.46 3.50 -2.25
CA LEU A 19 -4.76 4.24 -1.02
C LEU A 19 -6.16 4.87 -1.09
N THR A 20 -6.51 5.46 -2.23
CA THR A 20 -7.86 6.00 -2.47
C THR A 20 -8.92 4.91 -2.29
N PHE A 21 -8.70 3.73 -2.89
CA PHE A 21 -9.57 2.58 -2.76
C PHE A 21 -9.74 2.16 -1.31
N VAL A 22 -8.64 1.92 -0.57
CA VAL A 22 -8.68 1.47 0.82
C VAL A 22 -9.36 2.50 1.72
N LEU A 23 -8.96 3.77 1.66
CA LEU A 23 -9.53 4.83 2.49
C LEU A 23 -11.03 4.99 2.24
N LYS A 24 -11.48 4.87 0.99
CA LYS A 24 -12.90 4.86 0.64
C LYS A 24 -13.66 3.71 1.30
N GLN A 25 -13.08 2.51 1.40
CA GLN A 25 -13.72 1.39 2.13
C GLN A 25 -13.89 1.71 3.62
N TYR A 26 -12.98 2.50 4.20
CA TYR A 26 -13.08 3.01 5.56
C TYR A 26 -13.91 4.30 5.70
N GLN A 27 -14.64 4.72 4.64
CA GLN A 27 -15.46 5.94 4.60
C GLN A 27 -14.66 7.24 4.80
N ILE A 28 -13.37 7.22 4.46
CA ILE A 28 -12.49 8.38 4.52
C ILE A 28 -12.37 8.93 3.10
N SER A 29 -12.74 10.20 2.92
CA SER A 29 -12.54 10.90 1.67
C SER A 29 -11.11 11.43 1.59
N TRP A 30 -10.35 10.92 0.64
CA TRP A 30 -9.02 11.39 0.28
C TRP A 30 -8.81 11.13 -1.20
N GLU A 31 -8.21 12.08 -1.89
CA GLU A 31 -7.75 11.95 -3.27
C GLU A 31 -6.30 12.40 -3.32
N CYS A 32 -5.48 11.68 -4.07
CA CYS A 32 -4.06 12.02 -4.19
C CYS A 32 -3.90 13.39 -4.89
N PRO A 33 -3.33 14.41 -4.21
CA PRO A 33 -3.26 15.77 -4.76
C PRO A 33 -2.33 15.88 -5.97
N ASN A 34 -1.33 15.00 -6.05
CA ASN A 34 -0.32 14.99 -7.11
C ASN A 34 -0.61 13.96 -8.21
N ARG A 35 -1.85 13.49 -8.35
CA ARG A 35 -2.24 12.54 -9.39
C ARG A 35 -2.20 13.21 -10.77
N PRO A 36 -1.45 12.69 -11.75
CA PRO A 36 -1.44 13.22 -13.11
C PRO A 36 -2.85 13.23 -13.75
N LEU A 37 -3.27 14.37 -14.29
CA LEU A 37 -4.63 14.63 -14.83
C LEU A 37 -5.02 13.73 -16.03
N HIS A 38 -4.05 13.12 -16.71
CA HIS A 38 -4.27 12.32 -17.93
C HIS A 38 -3.80 10.87 -17.79
N ALA A 39 -3.52 10.41 -16.57
CA ALA A 39 -3.08 9.05 -16.36
C ALA A 39 -4.24 8.06 -16.51
N ILE A 40 -4.07 7.07 -17.39
CA ILE A 40 -4.98 5.93 -17.50
C ILE A 40 -4.81 5.08 -16.25
N THR A 41 -5.88 4.95 -15.47
CA THR A 41 -5.91 4.06 -14.29
C THR A 41 -5.79 2.61 -14.75
N ARG A 42 -4.80 1.91 -14.20
CA ARG A 42 -4.60 0.46 -14.34
C ARG A 42 -4.86 -0.26 -13.02
N PHE A 43 -5.64 0.35 -12.14
CA PHE A 43 -5.91 -0.22 -10.83
C PHE A 43 -6.63 -1.57 -10.99
N ARG A 44 -6.05 -2.61 -10.39
CA ARG A 44 -6.58 -3.98 -10.40
C ARG A 44 -7.32 -4.21 -9.08
N PRO A 45 -8.67 -4.25 -9.06
CA PRO A 45 -9.43 -4.30 -7.81
C PRO A 45 -9.14 -5.53 -6.96
N SER A 46 -8.88 -6.69 -7.58
CA SER A 46 -8.52 -7.94 -6.91
C SER A 46 -7.33 -7.76 -5.94
N ILE A 47 -6.30 -7.02 -6.37
CA ILE A 47 -5.14 -6.67 -5.55
C ILE A 47 -5.56 -5.78 -4.38
N GLY A 48 -6.36 -4.75 -4.64
CA GLY A 48 -6.87 -3.86 -3.60
C GLY A 48 -7.65 -4.61 -2.52
N TYR A 49 -8.53 -5.53 -2.92
CA TYR A 49 -9.27 -6.37 -1.99
C TYR A 49 -8.37 -7.34 -1.22
N ALA A 50 -7.40 -7.99 -1.86
CA ALA A 50 -6.47 -8.89 -1.16
C ALA A 50 -5.67 -8.16 -0.07
N ILE A 51 -5.22 -6.94 -0.36
CA ILE A 51 -4.52 -6.08 0.61
C ILE A 51 -5.46 -5.68 1.76
N LEU A 52 -6.68 -5.23 1.44
CA LEU A 52 -7.68 -4.89 2.46
C LEU A 52 -8.04 -6.08 3.35
N ASN A 53 -8.23 -7.25 2.75
CA ASN A 53 -8.51 -8.50 3.44
C ASN A 53 -7.39 -8.87 4.40
N TYR A 54 -6.14 -8.74 3.96
CA TYR A 54 -4.99 -8.93 4.82
C TYR A 54 -5.01 -7.94 5.99
N MET A 55 -5.30 -6.66 5.72
CA MET A 55 -5.43 -5.63 6.76
C MET A 55 -6.47 -6.01 7.81
N ILE A 56 -7.68 -6.40 7.37
CA ILE A 56 -8.78 -6.77 8.26
C ILE A 56 -8.38 -7.98 9.12
N LYS A 57 -7.95 -9.08 8.48
CA LYS A 57 -7.56 -10.34 9.17
C LYS A 57 -6.41 -10.14 10.17
N ASN A 58 -5.45 -9.28 9.84
CA ASN A 58 -4.20 -9.13 10.60
C ASN A 58 -4.11 -7.80 11.35
N THR A 59 -5.24 -7.12 11.60
CA THR A 59 -5.28 -5.79 12.23
C THR A 59 -4.44 -5.72 13.51
N THR A 60 -4.55 -6.73 14.38
CA THR A 60 -3.78 -6.76 15.66
C THR A 60 -2.28 -6.85 15.41
N VAL A 61 -1.84 -7.68 14.46
CA VAL A 61 -0.41 -7.83 14.11
C VAL A 61 0.11 -6.53 13.51
N LEU A 62 -0.62 -5.93 12.57
CA LEU A 62 -0.24 -4.66 11.93
C LEU A 62 -0.14 -3.52 12.94
N ARG A 63 -1.06 -3.45 13.90
CA ARG A 63 -1.02 -2.47 14.99
C ARG A 63 0.19 -2.67 15.91
N SER A 64 0.53 -3.91 16.24
CA SER A 64 1.72 -4.22 17.04
C SER A 64 3.01 -3.86 16.31
N LEU A 65 3.10 -4.17 15.01
CA LEU A 65 4.24 -3.76 14.17
C LEU A 65 4.36 -2.24 14.13
N TRP A 66 3.26 -1.54 13.92
CA TRP A 66 3.22 -0.07 13.97
C TRP A 66 3.71 0.47 15.32
N GLY A 67 3.20 -0.05 16.44
CA GLY A 67 3.61 0.37 17.78
C GLY A 67 5.10 0.11 18.06
N ALA A 68 5.67 -0.95 17.48
CA ALA A 68 7.09 -1.26 17.58
C ALA A 68 7.97 -0.29 16.79
N PHE A 69 7.52 0.17 15.61
CA PHE A 69 8.24 1.16 14.81
C PHE A 69 8.08 2.59 15.33
N PHE A 70 6.97 2.89 16.03
CA PHE A 70 6.65 4.23 16.53
C PHE A 70 6.28 4.23 18.01
N PRO A 71 7.22 3.89 18.91
CA PRO A 71 6.98 4.01 20.34
C PRO A 71 6.69 5.48 20.68
N GLY A 72 5.46 5.76 21.15
CA GLY A 72 5.00 7.11 21.48
C GLY A 72 4.20 7.83 20.38
N GLY A 73 3.89 7.17 19.26
CA GLY A 73 2.93 7.68 18.26
C GLY A 73 3.46 8.76 17.31
N LEU A 74 4.75 9.13 17.42
CA LEU A 74 5.40 10.04 16.47
C LEU A 74 5.87 9.24 15.25
N CYS A 75 5.08 9.28 14.18
CA CYS A 75 5.44 8.71 12.88
C CYS A 75 6.57 9.53 12.23
N SER A 76 7.83 9.11 12.40
CA SER A 76 8.89 9.53 11.49
C SER A 76 8.81 8.69 10.22
N LEU A 77 8.46 9.32 9.10
CA LEU A 77 8.48 8.67 7.78
C LEU A 77 9.86 8.09 7.43
N GLU A 78 10.94 8.71 7.89
CA GLU A 78 12.31 8.23 7.68
C GLU A 78 12.56 6.92 8.43
N VAL A 79 12.14 6.82 9.69
CA VAL A 79 12.26 5.58 10.49
C VAL A 79 11.36 4.49 9.90
N PHE A 80 10.16 4.84 9.45
CA PHE A 80 9.27 3.89 8.78
C PHE A 80 9.90 3.33 7.52
N ASN A 81 10.43 4.21 6.68
CA ASN A 81 11.02 3.83 5.41
C ASN A 81 12.29 2.98 5.62
N ALA A 82 13.15 3.36 6.59
CA ALA A 82 14.32 2.56 6.95
C ALA A 82 13.94 1.14 7.41
N ALA A 83 12.93 1.02 8.28
CA ALA A 83 12.43 -0.27 8.75
C ALA A 83 11.86 -1.12 7.60
N LEU A 84 11.11 -0.51 6.67
CA LEU A 84 10.58 -1.21 5.50
C LEU A 84 11.69 -1.72 4.58
N VAL A 85 12.73 -0.91 4.35
CA VAL A 85 13.89 -1.28 3.54
C VAL A 85 14.61 -2.49 4.15
N GLU A 86 14.94 -2.42 5.44
CA GLU A 86 15.72 -3.45 6.13
C GLU A 86 14.93 -4.77 6.30
N LEU A 87 13.67 -4.69 6.71
CA LEU A 87 12.89 -5.88 7.05
C LEU A 87 12.33 -6.61 5.84
N PHE A 88 12.02 -5.88 4.76
CA PHE A 88 11.24 -6.46 3.67
C PHE A 88 11.86 -6.27 2.28
N LEU A 89 12.55 -5.16 2.00
CA LEU A 89 13.14 -4.96 0.68
C LEU A 89 14.42 -5.77 0.47
N GLN A 90 15.25 -5.91 1.51
CA GLN A 90 16.53 -6.66 1.42
C GLN A 90 16.39 -8.19 1.48
N ARG A 91 15.21 -8.73 1.83
CA ARG A 91 15.03 -10.19 1.90
C ARG A 91 14.80 -10.80 0.51
N PRO A 92 15.61 -11.80 0.09
CA PRO A 92 15.34 -12.60 -1.10
C PRO A 92 14.20 -13.60 -0.87
N GLY A 93 13.43 -13.89 -1.93
CA GLY A 93 12.29 -14.83 -1.91
C GLY A 93 10.94 -14.18 -2.23
N ASN A 94 9.90 -15.02 -2.35
CA ASN A 94 8.52 -14.73 -2.77
C ASN A 94 8.11 -13.25 -2.73
N GLU A 95 8.32 -12.56 -3.85
CA GLU A 95 8.14 -11.11 -3.97
C GLU A 95 6.68 -10.69 -3.80
N VAL A 96 5.75 -11.50 -4.31
CA VAL A 96 4.32 -11.20 -4.35
C VAL A 96 3.66 -11.16 -2.95
N PRO A 97 3.79 -12.20 -2.09
CA PRO A 97 3.28 -12.12 -0.72
C PRO A 97 3.87 -10.95 0.08
N VAL A 98 5.16 -10.67 -0.10
CA VAL A 98 5.85 -9.58 0.61
C VAL A 98 5.25 -8.23 0.22
N VAL A 99 4.96 -8.00 -1.07
CA VAL A 99 4.29 -6.78 -1.54
C VAL A 99 2.93 -6.60 -0.86
N ILE A 100 2.11 -7.65 -0.74
CA ILE A 100 0.80 -7.57 -0.05
C ILE A 100 0.97 -7.16 1.40
N VAL A 101 1.89 -7.81 2.12
CA VAL A 101 2.09 -7.54 3.56
C VAL A 101 2.55 -6.10 3.78
N ILE A 102 3.52 -5.61 3.00
CA ILE A 102 4.01 -4.23 3.11
C ILE A 102 2.91 -3.24 2.75
N CYS A 103 2.24 -3.41 1.60
CA CYS A 103 1.17 -2.52 1.19
C CYS A 103 0.04 -2.50 2.22
N ALA A 104 -0.31 -3.64 2.81
CA ALA A 104 -1.29 -3.71 3.89
C ALA A 104 -0.85 -2.94 5.14
N LEU A 105 0.41 -3.06 5.55
CA LEU A 105 0.96 -2.28 6.66
C LEU A 105 0.89 -0.78 6.36
N VAL A 106 1.38 -0.34 5.19
CA VAL A 106 1.38 1.08 4.81
C VAL A 106 -0.06 1.63 4.72
N CYS A 107 -0.99 0.90 4.09
CA CYS A 107 -2.39 1.29 4.02
C CYS A 107 -3.08 1.31 5.40
N HIS A 108 -2.70 0.41 6.31
CA HIS A 108 -3.21 0.41 7.70
C HIS A 108 -2.79 1.67 8.44
N VAL A 109 -1.52 2.04 8.32
CA VAL A 109 -0.98 3.26 8.90
C VAL A 109 -1.62 4.50 8.30
N ALA A 110 -1.71 4.57 6.97
CA ALA A 110 -2.36 5.68 6.27
C ALA A 110 -3.81 5.86 6.74
N THR A 111 -4.55 4.77 6.90
CA THR A 111 -5.92 4.77 7.43
C THR A 111 -5.97 5.30 8.86
N PHE A 112 -5.02 4.91 9.71
CA PHE A 112 -4.91 5.42 11.08
C PHE A 112 -4.62 6.93 11.10
N CYS A 113 -3.63 7.40 10.34
CA CYS A 113 -3.31 8.82 10.22
C CYS A 113 -4.50 9.64 9.71
N ALA A 114 -5.20 9.14 8.69
CA ALA A 114 -6.35 9.81 8.11
C ALA A 114 -7.54 9.90 9.08
N ARG A 115 -7.78 8.86 9.90
CA ARG A 115 -8.79 8.89 10.97
C ARG A 115 -8.49 9.93 12.05
N MET A 116 -7.21 10.21 12.28
CA MET A 116 -6.74 11.27 13.18
C MET A 116 -6.75 12.66 12.49
N SER A 117 -7.41 12.79 11.34
CA SER A 117 -7.46 14.00 10.51
C SER A 117 -6.08 14.51 10.05
N ASN A 118 -5.07 13.64 10.05
CA ASN A 118 -3.74 13.97 9.55
C ASN A 118 -3.53 13.34 8.17
N LEU A 119 -3.92 14.06 7.12
CA LEU A 119 -3.83 13.59 5.73
C LEU A 119 -2.46 13.83 5.08
N ARG A 120 -1.64 14.73 5.64
CA ARG A 120 -0.34 15.06 5.05
C ARG A 120 0.61 13.85 4.93
N PRO A 121 0.72 12.96 5.94
CA PRO A 121 1.51 11.72 5.80
C PRO A 121 0.93 10.71 4.80
N VAL A 122 -0.36 10.81 4.48
CA VAL A 122 -1.01 9.91 3.51
C VAL A 122 -0.42 10.09 2.11
N ASP A 123 -0.08 11.33 1.76
CA ASP A 123 0.58 11.65 0.49
C ASP A 123 1.98 10.99 0.42
N ASP A 124 2.72 11.01 1.52
CA ASP A 124 4.05 10.40 1.61
C ASP A 124 4.00 8.87 1.52
N PHE A 125 2.92 8.25 2.00
CA PHE A 125 2.70 6.80 1.89
C PHE A 125 2.48 6.32 0.44
N VAL A 126 2.02 7.19 -0.47
CA VAL A 126 1.95 6.88 -1.91
C VAL A 126 3.35 6.55 -2.44
N GLY A 127 4.34 7.38 -2.11
CA GLY A 127 5.72 7.19 -2.54
C GLY A 127 6.36 5.92 -2.01
N ILE A 128 6.02 5.53 -0.78
CA ILE A 128 6.49 4.29 -0.15
C ILE A 128 5.91 3.07 -0.88
N ILE A 129 4.60 3.04 -1.11
CA ILE A 129 3.96 1.92 -1.84
C ILE A 129 4.53 1.81 -3.26
N ALA A 130 4.65 2.94 -3.97
CA ALA A 130 5.20 2.97 -5.32
C ALA A 130 6.64 2.40 -5.35
N SER A 131 7.46 2.76 -4.37
CA SER A 131 8.84 2.27 -4.24
C SER A 131 8.89 0.76 -3.97
N VAL A 132 8.01 0.24 -3.11
CA VAL A 132 7.93 -1.20 -2.80
C VAL A 132 7.55 -2.00 -4.04
N VAL A 133 6.51 -1.55 -4.75
CA VAL A 133 6.04 -2.18 -5.99
C VAL A 133 7.14 -2.16 -7.05
N TRP A 134 7.81 -1.02 -7.23
CA TRP A 134 8.93 -0.90 -8.17
C TRP A 134 10.08 -1.86 -7.83
N VAL A 135 10.49 -1.94 -6.56
CA VAL A 135 11.62 -2.77 -6.14
C VAL A 135 11.32 -4.27 -6.27
N LYS A 136 10.09 -4.71 -5.95
CA LYS A 136 9.75 -6.13 -5.90
C LYS A 136 9.17 -6.68 -7.21
N LEU A 137 8.31 -5.90 -7.86
CA LEU A 137 7.65 -6.29 -9.10
C LEU A 137 8.29 -5.63 -10.32
N GLY A 138 8.68 -4.36 -10.20
CA GLY A 138 9.22 -3.56 -11.30
C GLY A 138 8.25 -3.52 -12.48
N VAL A 139 8.80 -3.50 -13.69
CA VAL A 139 8.04 -3.47 -14.95
C VAL A 139 7.75 -4.86 -15.51
N ASP A 140 8.05 -5.90 -14.73
CA ASP A 140 7.90 -7.29 -15.17
C ASP A 140 6.42 -7.68 -15.21
N SER A 141 5.86 -7.74 -16.41
CA SER A 141 4.46 -8.11 -16.65
C SER A 141 4.10 -9.49 -16.13
N ARG A 142 5.07 -10.42 -16.04
CA ARG A 142 4.85 -11.74 -15.45
C ARG A 142 4.65 -11.63 -13.95
N LYS A 143 5.51 -10.89 -13.25
CA LYS A 143 5.37 -10.65 -11.80
C LYS A 143 4.05 -9.94 -11.46
N TRP A 144 3.63 -9.00 -12.30
CA TRP A 144 2.33 -8.34 -12.15
C TRP A 144 1.14 -9.29 -12.34
N ARG A 145 1.24 -10.24 -13.27
CA ARG A 145 0.22 -11.28 -13.45
C ARG A 145 0.20 -12.25 -12.28
N GLU A 146 1.36 -12.73 -11.84
CA GLU A 146 1.48 -13.60 -10.66
C GLU A 146 0.94 -12.90 -9.40
N PHE A 147 1.14 -11.58 -9.29
CA PHE A 147 0.57 -10.77 -8.21
C PHE A 147 -0.96 -10.73 -8.25
N GLU A 148 -1.55 -10.52 -9.42
CA GLU A 148 -3.00 -10.52 -9.60
C GLU A 148 -3.61 -11.89 -9.32
N GLU A 149 -3.05 -12.97 -9.89
CA GLU A 149 -3.49 -14.35 -9.66
C GLU A 149 -3.45 -14.69 -8.16
N PHE A 150 -2.32 -14.37 -7.49
CA PHE A 150 -2.18 -14.58 -6.05
C PHE A 150 -3.21 -13.79 -5.23
N ALA A 151 -3.55 -12.57 -5.67
CA ALA A 151 -4.54 -11.73 -5.02
C ALA A 151 -5.97 -12.25 -5.21
N GLU A 152 -6.30 -12.74 -6.40
CA GLU A 152 -7.61 -13.33 -6.72
C GLU A 152 -7.89 -14.57 -5.85
N GLU A 153 -6.90 -15.45 -5.69
CA GLU A 153 -7.00 -16.64 -4.82
C GLU A 153 -7.32 -16.29 -3.35
N ARG A 154 -6.97 -15.08 -2.90
CA ARG A 154 -7.12 -14.61 -1.51
C ARG A 154 -8.22 -13.58 -1.34
N ASN A 155 -8.99 -13.34 -2.40
CA ASN A 155 -10.06 -12.40 -2.36
C ASN A 155 -11.30 -13.05 -1.73
N GLU A 156 -11.56 -12.70 -0.48
CA GLU A 156 -12.77 -13.05 0.24
C GLU A 156 -13.60 -11.78 0.48
N ILE A 157 -14.93 -11.88 0.45
CA ILE A 157 -15.79 -10.75 0.79
C ILE A 157 -15.73 -10.53 2.32
N MET A 158 -14.92 -9.56 2.76
CA MET A 158 -14.81 -9.20 4.17
C MET A 158 -15.51 -7.88 4.47
N ARG A 159 -16.24 -7.85 5.58
CA ARG A 159 -16.78 -6.60 6.12
C ARG A 159 -15.70 -5.93 6.96
N ILE A 160 -15.48 -4.64 6.73
CA ILE A 160 -14.69 -3.82 7.64
C ILE A 160 -15.47 -3.75 8.96
N PRO A 161 -14.84 -4.08 10.11
CA PRO A 161 -15.47 -3.88 11.41
C PRO A 161 -15.86 -2.40 11.52
N SER A 162 -17.16 -2.12 11.63
CA SER A 162 -17.61 -0.76 11.94
C SER A 162 -16.99 -0.36 13.27
N ALA A 163 -16.42 0.84 13.34
CA ALA A 163 -16.01 1.41 14.61
C ALA A 163 -17.25 1.48 15.51
N ALA A 164 -17.25 0.69 16.58
CA ALA A 164 -18.15 0.84 17.70
C ALA A 164 -17.67 2.00 18.58
#